data_AF-A0A9P8BSG3-F1
#
_entry.id   AF-A0A9P8BSG3-F1
#
_cell.length_a   1.000
_cell.length_b   1.000
_cell.length_c   1.000
_cell.angle_alpha   90.00
_cell.angle_beta   90.00
_cell.angle_gamma   90.00
#
_symmetry.space_group_name_H-M   'P 1'
#
loop_
_entity.id
_entity.type
_entity.pdbx_description
1 polymer ?
#
loop_
_entity_poly.entity_id
_entity_poly.type
_entity_poly.pdbx_seq_one_letter_code
_entity_poly.pdbx_strand_id
1 'polypeptide(L)'
;MLPDSEILTANARFQALMDRVATLEQIVQTVAPLQAKVTELEETVQKYRDMLDFILSNEDFFTSLTVNLNPRLLSLESNVQKMTSPSRPKVAPPAVFSGKREDWKGFQAQLELFFVANETLYPNDHDRIVLAISRLGDTAAFKYMQRYVPSFKLPVEERPACISNLDQFFALMSKNFGVSNAHVLAETQLRQLRQRGSAIDYTNRFVNLAADTAWNDSAMISQFRLA
;
A
#
# COMPACT_ATOMS: atom_id res chain seq x y z
N MET A 1 -94.66 26.47 0.76
CA MET A 1 -93.33 26.58 0.11
C MET A 1 -92.37 27.04 1.19
N LEU A 2 -91.35 26.23 1.51
CA LEU A 2 -90.29 26.68 2.42
C LEU A 2 -89.53 27.84 1.75
N PRO A 3 -89.12 28.88 2.49
CA PRO A 3 -88.39 30.01 1.92
C PRO A 3 -87.02 29.55 1.38
N ASP A 4 -86.66 30.00 0.18
CA ASP A 4 -85.44 29.58 -0.55
C ASP A 4 -84.14 29.72 0.25
N SER A 5 -84.10 30.61 1.26
CA SER A 5 -82.96 30.82 2.14
C SER A 5 -82.69 29.64 3.09
N GLU A 6 -83.71 28.93 3.55
CA GLU A 6 -83.56 27.77 4.44
C GLU A 6 -83.03 26.55 3.68
N ILE A 7 -83.47 26.38 2.44
CA ILE A 7 -83.01 25.31 1.54
C ILE A 7 -81.53 25.51 1.19
N LEU A 8 -81.12 26.74 0.89
CA LEU A 8 -79.72 27.06 0.61
C LEU A 8 -78.82 26.81 1.83
N THR A 9 -79.30 27.13 3.03
CA THR A 9 -78.56 26.92 4.29
C THR A 9 -78.45 25.44 4.63
N ALA A 10 -79.51 24.65 4.39
CA ALA A 10 -79.49 23.20 4.57
C ALA A 10 -78.51 22.51 3.61
N ASN A 11 -78.49 22.94 2.34
CA ASN A 11 -77.54 22.42 1.35
C ASN A 11 -76.08 22.76 1.70
N ALA A 12 -75.81 23.98 2.17
CA ALA A 12 -74.47 24.36 2.61
C ALA A 12 -73.98 23.52 3.82
N ARG A 13 -74.88 23.22 4.76
CA ARG A 13 -74.59 22.34 5.90
C ARG A 13 -74.35 20.89 5.46
N PHE A 14 -75.11 20.41 4.49
CA PHE A 14 -74.91 19.08 3.93
C PHE A 14 -73.56 18.97 3.21
N GLN A 15 -73.18 19.99 2.44
CA GLN A 15 -71.88 20.01 1.77
C GLN A 15 -70.72 20.02 2.79
N ALA A 16 -70.81 20.83 3.85
CA ALA A 16 -69.81 20.84 4.92
C ALA A 16 -69.72 19.50 5.68
N LEU A 17 -70.83 18.76 5.78
CA LEU A 17 -70.83 17.41 6.32
C LEU A 17 -70.09 16.44 5.39
N MET A 18 -70.36 16.50 4.09
CA MET A 18 -69.70 15.66 3.08
C MET A 18 -68.18 15.91 3.03
N ASP A 19 -67.75 17.17 3.11
CA ASP A 19 -66.33 17.53 3.14
C ASP A 19 -65.64 16.99 4.42
N ARG A 20 -66.32 17.04 5.57
CA ARG A 20 -65.83 16.44 6.82
C ARG A 20 -65.75 14.92 6.74
N VAL A 21 -66.71 14.26 6.11
CA VAL A 21 -66.68 12.80 5.89
C VAL A 21 -65.50 12.43 4.99
N ALA A 22 -65.28 13.15 3.89
CA ALA A 22 -64.12 12.93 3.02
C ALA A 22 -62.78 13.12 3.75
N THR A 23 -62.70 14.11 4.65
CA THR A 23 -61.50 14.32 5.49
C THR A 23 -61.28 13.15 6.45
N LEU A 24 -62.35 12.62 7.06
CA LEU A 24 -62.26 11.46 7.96
C LEU A 24 -61.82 10.19 7.21
N GLU A 25 -62.32 9.97 5.99
CA GLU A 25 -61.88 8.86 5.14
C GLU A 25 -60.38 8.97 4.82
N GLN A 26 -59.89 10.17 4.52
CA GLN A 26 -58.47 10.41 4.28
C GLN A 26 -57.61 10.15 5.52
N ILE A 27 -58.08 10.53 6.71
CA ILE A 27 -57.40 10.23 7.98
C ILE A 27 -57.37 8.72 8.22
N VAL A 28 -58.48 8.01 8.02
CA VAL A 28 -58.52 6.54 8.17
C VAL A 28 -57.54 5.86 7.21
N GLN A 29 -57.45 6.35 5.97
CA GLN A 29 -56.52 5.82 4.95
C GLN A 29 -55.04 6.03 5.32
N THR A 30 -54.72 7.05 6.12
CA THR A 30 -53.34 7.33 6.58
C THR A 30 -53.00 6.62 7.89
N VAL A 31 -53.98 6.39 8.77
CA VAL A 31 -53.78 5.71 10.06
C VAL A 31 -53.59 4.21 9.89
N ALA A 32 -54.31 3.56 8.96
CA ALA A 32 -54.20 2.12 8.73
C ALA A 32 -52.77 1.63 8.39
N PRO A 33 -52.01 2.23 7.46
CA PRO A 33 -50.64 1.80 7.18
C PRO A 33 -49.66 2.12 8.32
N LEU A 34 -49.92 3.17 9.11
CA LEU A 34 -49.12 3.47 10.29
C LEU A 34 -49.33 2.43 11.39
N GLN A 35 -50.56 1.98 11.61
CA GLN A 35 -50.87 0.88 12.53
C GLN A 35 -50.17 -0.43 12.13
N ALA A 36 -50.18 -0.76 10.83
CA ALA A 36 -49.47 -1.94 10.32
C ALA A 36 -47.95 -1.87 10.55
N LYS A 37 -47.34 -0.69 10.41
CA LYS A 37 -45.92 -0.50 10.73
C LYS A 37 -45.62 -0.63 12.23
N VAL A 38 -46.54 -0.17 13.07
CA VAL A 38 -46.40 -0.31 14.53
C VAL A 38 -46.42 -1.78 14.92
N THR A 39 -47.33 -2.59 14.36
CA THR A 39 -47.38 -4.03 14.65
C THR A 39 -46.12 -4.76 14.16
N GLU A 40 -45.58 -4.40 12.99
CA GLU A 40 -44.33 -4.98 12.47
C GLU A 40 -43.11 -4.64 13.35
N LEU A 41 -43.04 -3.39 13.83
CA LEU A 41 -42.03 -2.96 14.79
C LEU A 41 -42.15 -3.71 16.12
N GLU A 42 -43.36 -3.94 16.61
CA GLU A 42 -43.61 -4.71 17.84
C GLU A 42 -43.15 -6.17 17.70
N GLU A 43 -43.44 -6.83 16.57
CA GLU A 43 -42.94 -8.19 16.28
C GLU A 43 -41.41 -8.24 16.24
N THR A 44 -40.80 -7.23 15.63
CA THR A 44 -39.33 -7.13 15.53
C THR A 44 -38.69 -6.98 16.91
N VAL A 45 -39.25 -6.12 17.76
CA VAL A 45 -38.77 -5.93 19.14
C VAL A 45 -38.95 -7.22 19.94
N GLN A 46 -40.07 -7.92 19.77
CA GLN A 46 -40.29 -9.19 20.46
C GLN A 46 -39.27 -10.24 20.05
N LYS A 47 -38.97 -10.35 18.76
CA LYS A 47 -37.93 -11.25 18.25
C LYS A 47 -36.56 -10.98 18.86
N TYR A 48 -36.17 -9.71 19.03
CA TYR A 48 -34.90 -9.37 19.67
C TYR A 48 -34.89 -9.68 21.16
N ARG A 49 -36.03 -9.53 21.86
CA ARG A 49 -36.16 -9.95 23.26
C ARG A 49 -36.01 -11.46 23.41
N ASP A 50 -36.71 -12.24 22.59
CA ASP A 50 -36.61 -13.71 22.63
C ASP A 50 -35.18 -14.18 22.34
N MET A 51 -34.49 -13.49 21.41
CA MET A 51 -33.08 -13.75 21.10
C MET A 51 -32.16 -13.42 22.28
N LEU A 52 -32.40 -12.32 22.98
CA LEU A 52 -31.64 -11.94 24.18
C LEU A 52 -31.87 -12.94 25.32
N ASP A 53 -33.12 -13.35 25.55
CA ASP A 53 -33.46 -14.33 26.59
C ASP A 53 -32.79 -15.68 26.32
N PHE A 54 -32.71 -16.09 25.04
CA PHE A 54 -31.97 -17.28 24.64
C PHE A 54 -30.46 -17.17 24.93
N ILE A 55 -29.85 -16.01 24.65
CA ILE A 55 -28.43 -15.78 24.91
C ILE A 55 -28.15 -15.78 26.41
N LEU A 56 -28.97 -15.08 27.20
CA LEU A 56 -28.83 -14.98 28.65
C LEU A 56 -29.08 -16.34 29.34
N SER A 57 -30.03 -17.13 28.84
CA SER A 57 -30.27 -18.49 29.37
C SER A 57 -29.11 -19.46 29.12
N ASN A 58 -28.20 -19.12 28.19
CA ASN A 58 -27.03 -19.93 27.83
C ASN A 58 -25.71 -19.18 28.08
N GLU A 59 -25.71 -18.21 29.01
CA GLU A 59 -24.56 -17.34 29.28
C GLU A 59 -23.28 -18.15 29.59
N ASP A 60 -23.40 -19.21 30.39
CA ASP A 60 -22.28 -20.10 30.74
C ASP A 60 -21.67 -20.81 29.54
N PHE A 61 -22.51 -21.20 28.57
CA PHE A 61 -22.05 -21.85 27.34
C PHE A 61 -21.28 -20.86 26.47
N PHE A 62 -21.83 -19.66 26.24
CA PHE A 62 -21.20 -18.65 25.39
C PHE A 62 -19.94 -18.04 26.01
N THR A 63 -19.90 -17.85 27.32
CA THR A 63 -18.69 -17.42 28.05
C THR A 63 -17.60 -18.49 27.97
N SER A 64 -17.94 -19.78 28.12
CA SER A 64 -16.96 -20.86 27.97
C SER A 64 -16.37 -20.92 26.56
N LEU A 65 -17.17 -20.68 25.51
CA LEU A 65 -16.71 -20.64 24.12
C LEU A 65 -15.78 -19.45 23.88
N THR A 66 -16.14 -18.25 24.33
CA THR A 66 -15.31 -17.05 24.15
C THR A 66 -13.99 -17.14 24.92
N VAL A 67 -14.01 -17.64 26.16
CA VAL A 67 -12.79 -17.79 26.98
C VAL A 67 -11.85 -18.86 26.42
N ASN A 68 -12.37 -19.96 25.85
CA ASN A 68 -11.52 -21.06 25.37
C ASN A 68 -11.14 -20.96 23.89
N LEU A 69 -12.01 -20.46 23.01
CA LEU A 69 -11.78 -20.48 21.56
C LEU A 69 -11.09 -19.20 21.06
N ASN A 70 -11.44 -18.01 21.54
CA ASN A 70 -10.78 -16.77 21.09
C ASN A 70 -9.26 -16.77 21.30
N PRO A 71 -8.70 -17.13 22.47
CA PRO A 71 -7.25 -17.16 22.63
C PRO A 71 -6.60 -18.27 21.80
N ARG A 72 -7.31 -19.37 21.51
CA ARG A 72 -6.85 -20.41 20.59
C ARG A 72 -6.83 -19.92 19.14
N LEU A 73 -7.83 -19.16 18.71
CA LEU A 73 -7.84 -18.55 17.38
C LEU A 73 -6.72 -17.51 17.22
N LEU A 74 -6.54 -16.62 18.21
CA LEU A 74 -5.43 -15.64 18.21
C LEU A 74 -4.05 -16.31 18.19
N SER A 75 -3.88 -17.41 18.93
CA SER A 75 -2.62 -18.18 18.92
C SER A 75 -2.43 -18.99 17.64
N LEU A 76 -3.50 -19.48 17.01
CA LEU A 76 -3.46 -20.13 15.70
C LEU A 76 -3.15 -19.13 14.59
N GLU A 77 -3.74 -17.93 14.58
CA GLU A 77 -3.46 -16.86 13.62
C GLU A 77 -2.00 -16.41 13.68
N SER A 78 -1.48 -16.20 14.90
CA SER A 78 -0.07 -15.86 15.10
C SER A 78 0.89 -17.02 14.75
N ASN A 79 0.47 -18.28 14.93
CA ASN A 79 1.23 -19.44 14.49
C ASN A 79 1.19 -19.66 12.98
N VAL A 80 0.06 -19.37 12.32
CA VAL A 80 -0.05 -19.40 10.86
C VAL A 80 0.85 -18.31 10.25
N GLN A 81 0.88 -17.10 10.81
CA GLN A 81 1.84 -16.05 10.41
C GLN A 81 3.31 -16.47 10.57
N LYS A 82 3.64 -17.29 11.58
CA LYS A 82 5.00 -17.88 11.73
C LYS A 82 5.26 -19.03 10.75
N MET A 83 4.27 -19.88 10.48
CA MET A 83 4.40 -21.06 9.60
C MET A 83 4.31 -20.74 8.10
N THR A 84 3.72 -19.60 7.70
CA THR A 84 3.70 -19.14 6.30
C THR A 84 4.89 -18.25 5.94
N SER A 85 5.87 -18.08 6.83
CA SER A 85 7.17 -17.58 6.41
C SER A 85 7.99 -18.76 5.90
N PRO A 86 8.10 -19.00 4.58
CA PRO A 86 9.18 -19.86 4.11
C PRO A 86 10.46 -19.27 4.69
N SER A 87 11.27 -20.11 5.34
CA SER A 87 12.62 -19.76 5.77
C SER A 87 13.43 -19.45 4.51
N ARG A 88 13.24 -18.23 3.98
CA ARG A 88 14.00 -17.68 2.88
C ARG A 88 15.39 -17.39 3.43
N PRO A 89 16.45 -17.56 2.60
CA PRO A 89 17.79 -17.17 3.01
C PRO A 89 17.74 -15.73 3.52
N LYS A 90 18.12 -15.56 4.78
CA LYS A 90 18.12 -14.28 5.47
C LYS A 90 19.25 -13.46 4.88
N VAL A 91 19.01 -12.82 3.73
CA VAL A 91 19.99 -11.95 3.08
C VAL A 91 20.27 -10.82 4.05
N ALA A 92 21.55 -10.64 4.39
CA ALA A 92 21.95 -9.60 5.30
C ALA A 92 21.48 -8.23 4.76
N PRO A 93 21.07 -7.30 5.64
CA PRO A 93 20.71 -5.95 5.20
C PRO A 93 21.86 -5.33 4.40
N PRO A 94 21.57 -4.53 3.36
CA PRO A 94 22.59 -3.85 2.58
C PRO A 94 23.53 -3.05 3.48
N ALA A 95 24.81 -3.05 3.12
CA ALA A 95 25.81 -2.25 3.84
C ALA A 95 25.46 -0.76 3.71
N VAL A 96 25.85 0.04 4.71
CA VAL A 96 25.64 1.48 4.66
C VAL A 96 26.51 2.08 3.57
N PHE A 97 25.96 3.00 2.78
CA PHE A 97 26.70 3.68 1.72
C PHE A 97 27.88 4.48 2.30
N SER A 98 29.07 4.29 1.73
CA SER A 98 30.30 4.94 2.18
C SER A 98 30.34 6.45 1.89
N GLY A 99 29.49 6.93 0.98
CA GLY A 99 29.53 8.31 0.47
C GLY A 99 30.45 8.50 -0.75
N LYS A 100 31.26 7.49 -1.12
CA LYS A 100 32.14 7.56 -2.29
C LYS A 100 31.40 7.24 -3.57
N ARG A 101 31.73 7.94 -4.66
CA ARG A 101 31.05 7.76 -5.96
C ARG A 101 31.32 6.41 -6.61
N GLU A 102 32.51 5.86 -6.41
CA GLU A 102 32.92 4.54 -6.91
C GLU A 102 32.09 3.39 -6.32
N ASP A 103 31.64 3.54 -5.07
CA ASP A 103 30.91 2.50 -4.34
C ASP A 103 29.40 2.51 -4.68
N TRP A 104 28.91 3.54 -5.38
CA TRP A 104 27.47 3.70 -5.66
C TRP A 104 26.88 2.51 -6.42
N LYS A 105 27.57 2.04 -7.48
CA LYS A 105 27.11 0.91 -8.29
C LYS A 105 27.02 -0.38 -7.46
N GLY A 106 28.00 -0.62 -6.59
CA GLY A 106 27.99 -1.77 -5.68
C GLY A 106 26.86 -1.68 -4.65
N PHE A 107 26.64 -0.48 -4.09
CA PHE A 107 25.55 -0.23 -3.15
C PHE A 107 24.16 -0.42 -3.80
N GLN A 108 23.95 0.10 -5.02
CA GLN A 108 22.72 -0.11 -5.78
C GLN A 108 22.46 -1.61 -6.00
N ALA A 109 23.46 -2.37 -6.46
CA ALA A 109 23.32 -3.81 -6.68
C ALA A 109 22.97 -4.57 -5.38
N GLN A 110 23.54 -4.17 -4.24
CA GLN A 110 23.17 -4.75 -2.94
C GLN A 110 21.71 -4.47 -2.56
N LEU A 111 21.21 -3.26 -2.82
CA LEU A 111 19.81 -2.91 -2.58
C LEU A 111 18.87 -3.72 -3.48
N GLU A 112 19.14 -3.78 -4.78
CA GLU A 112 18.34 -4.55 -5.73
C GLU A 112 18.29 -6.03 -5.35
N LEU A 113 19.44 -6.64 -5.03
CA LEU A 113 19.52 -8.02 -4.58
C LEU A 113 18.71 -8.25 -3.29
N PHE A 114 18.78 -7.31 -2.35
CA PHE A 114 18.02 -7.39 -1.10
C PHE A 114 16.51 -7.30 -1.35
N PHE A 115 16.05 -6.44 -2.26
CA PHE A 115 14.63 -6.33 -2.60
C PHE A 115 14.12 -7.57 -3.34
N VAL A 116 14.92 -8.14 -4.25
CA VAL A 116 14.58 -9.42 -4.91
C VAL A 116 14.45 -10.54 -3.89
N ALA A 117 15.36 -10.60 -2.90
CA ALA A 117 15.28 -11.62 -1.85
C ALA A 117 14.07 -11.43 -0.90
N ASN A 118 13.67 -10.18 -0.68
CA ASN A 118 12.65 -9.79 0.30
C ASN A 118 11.41 -9.14 -0.34
N GLU A 119 11.03 -9.58 -1.55
CA GLU A 119 9.94 -8.98 -2.32
C GLU A 119 8.60 -8.92 -1.57
N THR A 120 8.32 -9.93 -0.74
CA THR A 120 7.11 -9.99 0.10
C THR A 120 7.09 -8.95 1.21
N LEU A 121 8.27 -8.53 1.71
CA LEU A 121 8.39 -7.50 2.76
C LEU A 121 8.40 -6.09 2.17
N TYR A 122 8.81 -5.96 0.91
CA TYR A 122 8.90 -4.69 0.21
C TYR A 122 8.16 -4.78 -1.14
N PRO A 123 6.82 -4.92 -1.14
CA PRO A 123 6.04 -5.02 -2.37
C PRO A 123 5.94 -3.68 -3.11
N ASN A 124 6.09 -2.56 -2.41
CA ASN A 124 5.91 -1.22 -2.95
C ASN A 124 7.25 -0.47 -3.09
N ASP A 125 7.38 0.32 -4.16
CA ASP A 125 8.54 1.19 -4.38
C ASP A 125 8.77 2.17 -3.23
N HIS A 126 7.70 2.67 -2.62
CA HIS A 126 7.76 3.54 -1.45
C HIS A 126 8.63 2.95 -0.33
N ASP A 127 8.35 1.70 0.08
CA ASP A 127 9.03 1.07 1.21
C ASP A 127 10.49 0.73 0.86
N ARG A 128 10.74 0.41 -0.42
CA ARG A 128 12.08 0.20 -0.97
C ARG A 128 12.91 1.50 -0.93
N ILE A 129 12.35 2.62 -1.36
CA ILE A 129 13.01 3.93 -1.37
C ILE A 129 13.29 4.38 0.07
N VAL A 130 12.34 4.21 1.00
CA VAL A 130 12.55 4.54 2.42
C VAL A 130 13.71 3.75 2.99
N LEU A 131 13.78 2.44 2.73
CA LEU A 131 14.90 1.62 3.15
C LEU A 131 16.21 2.10 2.50
N ALA A 132 16.22 2.35 1.20
CA ALA A 132 17.40 2.82 0.48
C ALA A 132 17.94 4.13 1.08
N ILE A 133 17.06 5.11 1.36
CA ILE A 133 17.42 6.38 2.00
C ILE A 133 17.99 6.14 3.41
N SER A 134 17.39 5.24 4.20
CA SER A 134 17.89 4.90 5.54
C SER A 134 19.31 4.31 5.52
N ARG A 135 19.68 3.66 4.41
CA ARG A 135 20.99 3.03 4.20
C ARG A 135 22.02 3.96 3.56
N LEU A 136 21.67 5.22 3.26
CA LEU A 136 22.63 6.23 2.83
C LEU A 136 23.56 6.71 3.96
N GLY A 137 23.23 6.44 5.23
CA GLY A 137 24.04 6.84 6.39
C GLY A 137 24.16 8.37 6.56
N ASP A 138 25.10 8.83 7.38
CA ASP A 138 25.40 10.28 7.50
C ASP A 138 26.33 10.76 6.38
N THR A 139 25.89 10.61 5.13
CA THR A 139 26.65 11.00 3.94
C THR A 139 26.03 12.23 3.27
N ALA A 140 26.77 12.84 2.34
CA ALA A 140 26.25 13.92 1.49
C ALA A 140 25.01 13.48 0.68
N ALA A 141 24.90 12.18 0.37
CA ALA A 141 23.75 11.59 -0.31
C ALA A 141 22.48 11.66 0.56
N PHE A 142 22.58 11.34 1.85
CA PHE A 142 21.46 11.49 2.77
C PHE A 142 21.06 12.96 2.94
N LYS A 143 22.03 13.86 3.14
CA LYS A 143 21.79 15.32 3.24
C LYS A 143 21.10 15.87 1.99
N TYR A 144 21.44 15.35 0.82
CA TYR A 144 20.75 15.69 -0.42
C TYR A 144 19.28 15.24 -0.41
N MET A 145 19.01 14.03 0.08
CA MET A 145 17.66 13.46 0.13
C MET A 145 16.79 14.06 1.25
N GLN A 146 17.37 14.66 2.29
CA GLN A 146 16.63 15.31 3.38
C GLN A 146 15.59 16.33 2.88
N ARG A 147 15.86 17.02 1.76
CA ARG A 147 14.91 17.97 1.15
C ARG A 147 13.58 17.33 0.74
N TYR A 148 13.59 16.04 0.41
CA TYR A 148 12.43 15.29 -0.04
C TYR A 148 11.71 14.55 1.10
N VAL A 149 12.30 14.49 2.30
CA VAL A 149 11.71 13.83 3.47
C VAL A 149 10.31 14.38 3.82
N PRO A 150 10.05 15.70 3.78
CA PRO A 150 8.71 16.22 4.02
C PRO A 150 7.67 15.74 3.00
N SER A 151 8.08 15.52 1.75
CA SER A 151 7.20 15.11 0.66
C SER A 151 6.64 13.69 0.83
N PHE A 152 7.26 12.83 1.65
CA PHE A 152 6.70 11.52 1.98
C PHE A 152 5.35 11.60 2.73
N LYS A 153 5.03 12.74 3.36
CA LYS A 153 3.74 12.97 4.04
C LYS A 153 2.61 13.35 3.08
N LEU A 154 2.93 13.70 1.84
CA LEU A 154 1.95 14.10 0.83
C LEU A 154 1.26 12.87 0.21
N PRO A 155 0.07 13.04 -0.39
CA PRO A 155 -0.54 12.02 -1.26
C PRO A 155 0.42 11.59 -2.38
N VAL A 156 0.30 10.34 -2.85
CA VAL A 156 1.25 9.75 -3.82
C VAL A 156 1.32 10.55 -5.12
N GLU A 157 0.18 11.15 -5.50
CA GLU A 157 -0.03 11.94 -6.72
C GLU A 157 0.74 13.27 -6.70
N GLU A 158 1.00 13.81 -5.51
CA GLU A 158 1.68 15.09 -5.31
C GLU A 158 3.19 14.91 -5.05
N ARG A 159 3.65 13.66 -4.94
CA ARG A 159 5.05 13.36 -4.65
C ARG A 159 5.94 13.50 -5.89
N PRO A 160 7.16 14.03 -5.73
CA PRO A 160 8.17 13.96 -6.79
C PRO A 160 8.43 12.51 -7.23
N ALA A 161 8.60 12.30 -8.55
CA ALA A 161 8.83 10.97 -9.11
C ALA A 161 10.02 10.23 -8.48
N CYS A 162 11.05 10.96 -8.03
CA CYS A 162 12.24 10.41 -7.39
C CYS A 162 12.01 9.80 -5.99
N ILE A 163 10.84 10.00 -5.37
CA ILE A 163 10.46 9.36 -4.10
C ILE A 163 9.23 8.44 -4.23
N SER A 164 8.65 8.36 -5.43
CA SER A 164 7.50 7.51 -5.74
C SER A 164 7.87 6.29 -6.58
N ASN A 165 8.93 6.37 -7.36
CA ASN A 165 9.39 5.30 -8.25
C ASN A 165 10.87 4.98 -7.99
N LEU A 166 11.17 3.69 -7.83
CA LEU A 166 12.50 3.23 -7.44
C LEU A 166 13.55 3.47 -8.54
N ASP A 167 13.18 3.29 -9.81
CA ASP A 167 14.09 3.51 -10.94
C ASP A 167 14.44 5.00 -11.08
N GLN A 168 13.46 5.88 -10.88
CA GLN A 168 13.68 7.33 -10.87
C GLN A 168 14.57 7.76 -9.70
N PHE A 169 14.41 7.12 -8.54
CA PHE A 169 15.33 7.30 -7.42
C PHE A 169 16.76 6.90 -7.80
N PHE A 170 16.96 5.70 -8.35
CA PHE A 170 18.30 5.25 -8.74
C PHE A 170 18.91 6.10 -9.86
N ALA A 171 18.13 6.55 -10.83
CA ALA A 171 18.60 7.46 -11.88
C ALA A 171 19.07 8.81 -11.30
N LEU A 172 18.28 9.42 -10.40
CA LEU A 172 18.64 10.67 -9.75
C LEU A 172 19.92 10.51 -8.92
N MET A 173 20.00 9.44 -8.13
CA MET A 173 21.15 9.21 -7.26
C MET A 173 22.40 8.84 -8.04
N SER A 174 22.29 8.02 -9.09
CA SER A 174 23.40 7.70 -9.99
C SER A 174 23.95 8.95 -10.68
N LYS A 175 23.08 9.88 -11.08
CA LYS A 175 23.49 11.15 -11.70
C LYS A 175 24.27 12.06 -10.74
N ASN A 176 23.87 12.13 -9.48
CA ASN A 176 24.47 13.05 -8.50
C ASN A 176 25.64 12.45 -7.72
N PHE A 177 25.58 11.15 -7.43
CA PHE A 177 26.47 10.42 -6.54
C PHE A 177 27.13 9.20 -7.18
N GLY A 178 26.79 8.84 -8.41
CA GLY A 178 27.53 7.85 -9.18
C GLY A 178 28.76 8.43 -9.89
N VAL A 179 29.49 7.55 -10.57
CA VAL A 179 30.61 7.95 -11.44
C VAL A 179 30.03 8.51 -12.74
N SER A 180 30.15 9.83 -12.93
CA SER A 180 29.82 10.47 -14.21
C SER A 180 30.75 9.94 -15.30
N ASN A 181 30.20 9.54 -16.44
CA ASN A 181 30.92 8.95 -17.58
C ASN A 181 31.67 7.64 -17.26
N ALA A 182 31.02 6.72 -16.52
CA ALA A 182 31.59 5.40 -16.20
C ALA A 182 32.13 4.67 -17.45
N HIS A 183 31.43 4.79 -18.59
CA HIS A 183 31.87 4.24 -19.88
C HIS A 183 33.21 4.83 -20.36
N VAL A 184 33.37 6.15 -20.37
CA VAL A 184 34.62 6.83 -20.79
C VAL A 184 35.76 6.50 -19.84
N LEU A 185 35.48 6.43 -18.53
CA LEU A 185 36.47 6.02 -17.54
C LEU A 185 36.91 4.57 -17.76
N ALA A 186 35.95 3.66 -17.98
CA ALA A 186 36.21 2.26 -18.26
C ALA A 186 37.03 2.09 -19.55
N GLU A 187 36.69 2.80 -20.62
CA GLU A 187 37.49 2.81 -21.86
C GLU A 187 38.93 3.31 -21.62
N THR A 188 39.09 4.39 -20.86
CA THR A 188 40.41 4.95 -20.55
C THR A 188 41.23 3.97 -19.71
N GLN A 189 40.63 3.36 -18.69
CA GLN A 189 41.26 2.36 -17.85
C GLN A 189 41.62 1.10 -18.63
N LEU A 190 40.74 0.66 -19.53
CA LEU A 190 40.95 -0.54 -20.35
C LEU A 190 42.03 -0.31 -21.42
N ARG A 191 42.14 0.91 -21.97
CA ARG A 191 43.26 1.31 -22.84
C ARG A 191 44.60 1.34 -22.11
N GLN A 192 44.59 1.72 -20.83
CA GLN A 192 45.78 1.80 -19.98
C GLN A 192 46.12 0.47 -19.27
N LEU A 193 45.20 -0.50 -19.28
CA LEU A 193 45.37 -1.78 -18.59
C LEU A 193 46.51 -2.58 -19.21
N ARG A 194 47.49 -2.94 -18.38
CA ARG A 194 48.62 -3.80 -18.73
C ARG A 194 48.72 -4.94 -17.74
N GLN A 195 49.05 -6.14 -18.22
CA GLN A 195 49.35 -7.26 -17.35
C GLN A 195 50.64 -6.98 -16.58
N ARG A 196 50.52 -6.73 -15.26
CA ARG A 196 51.64 -6.49 -14.33
C ARG A 196 51.80 -7.60 -13.29
N GLY A 197 51.02 -8.68 -13.41
CA GLY A 197 50.94 -9.78 -12.44
C GLY A 197 50.29 -11.02 -13.07
N SER A 198 49.49 -11.74 -12.27
CA SER A 198 48.79 -12.95 -12.73
C SER A 198 47.93 -12.67 -13.97
N ALA A 199 47.98 -13.59 -14.94
CA ALA A 199 47.12 -13.54 -16.12
C ALA A 199 45.63 -13.59 -15.74
N ILE A 200 45.29 -14.30 -14.64
CA ILE A 200 43.93 -14.39 -14.12
C ILE A 200 43.44 -13.03 -13.63
N ASP A 201 44.26 -12.33 -12.84
CA ASP A 201 43.91 -11.00 -12.31
C ASP A 201 43.76 -9.98 -13.44
N TYR A 202 44.65 -10.03 -14.44
CA TYR A 202 44.54 -9.21 -15.63
C TYR A 202 43.25 -9.50 -16.40
N THR A 203 42.94 -10.78 -16.65
CA THR A 203 41.74 -11.20 -17.39
C THR A 203 40.47 -10.75 -16.66
N ASN A 204 40.39 -10.95 -15.33
CA ASN A 204 39.25 -10.51 -14.53
C ASN A 204 39.05 -8.99 -14.58
N ARG A 205 40.15 -8.21 -14.48
CA ARG A 205 40.08 -6.75 -14.61
C ARG A 205 39.66 -6.32 -16.01
N PHE A 206 40.19 -6.97 -17.04
CA PHE A 206 39.85 -6.68 -18.43
C PHE A 206 38.36 -6.92 -18.69
N VAL A 207 37.85 -8.10 -18.32
CA VAL A 207 36.43 -8.46 -18.49
C VAL A 207 35.51 -7.52 -17.72
N ASN A 208 35.84 -7.21 -16.45
CA ASN A 208 35.03 -6.30 -15.64
C ASN A 208 34.96 -4.88 -16.24
N LEU A 209 36.10 -4.35 -16.71
CA LEU A 209 36.12 -3.03 -17.35
C LEU A 209 35.39 -3.05 -18.70
N ALA A 210 35.52 -4.14 -19.46
CA ALA A 210 34.90 -4.26 -20.77
C ALA A 210 33.37 -4.43 -20.69
N ALA A 211 32.86 -5.01 -19.61
CA ALA A 211 31.41 -5.09 -19.35
C ALA A 211 30.76 -3.70 -19.20
N ASP A 212 31.54 -2.69 -18.83
CA ASP A 212 31.10 -1.30 -18.70
C ASP A 212 31.36 -0.45 -19.96
N THR A 213 31.87 -1.05 -21.04
CA THR A 213 32.05 -0.40 -22.35
C THR A 213 31.05 -0.92 -23.39
N ALA A 214 30.92 -0.20 -24.50
CA ALA A 214 30.06 -0.57 -25.63
C ALA A 214 30.88 -1.27 -26.73
N TRP A 215 32.00 -1.88 -26.37
CA TRP A 215 32.93 -2.47 -27.34
C TRP A 215 32.39 -3.81 -27.84
N ASN A 216 32.62 -4.08 -29.13
CA ASN A 216 32.33 -5.39 -29.71
C ASN A 216 33.48 -6.37 -29.45
N ASP A 217 33.22 -7.66 -29.67
CA ASP A 217 34.20 -8.72 -29.46
C ASP A 217 35.51 -8.48 -30.22
N SER A 218 35.44 -7.95 -31.44
CA SER A 218 36.63 -7.63 -32.25
C SER A 218 37.51 -6.56 -31.59
N ALA A 219 36.91 -5.51 -31.01
CA ALA A 219 37.63 -4.46 -30.31
C ALA A 219 38.21 -4.97 -28.99
N MET A 220 37.48 -5.82 -28.28
CA MET A 220 37.97 -6.48 -27.05
C MET A 220 39.17 -7.38 -27.34
N ILE A 221 39.09 -8.25 -28.35
CA ILE A 221 40.18 -9.15 -28.76
C ILE A 221 41.41 -8.34 -29.20
N SER A 222 41.22 -7.28 -29.98
CA SER A 222 42.33 -6.44 -30.43
C SER A 222 43.04 -5.70 -29.29
N GLN A 223 42.33 -5.37 -28.21
CA GLN A 223 42.88 -4.63 -27.09
C GLN A 223 43.43 -5.54 -25.98
N PHE A 224 43.06 -6.82 -25.96
CA PHE A 224 43.58 -7.79 -25.00
C PHE A 224 45.07 -8.03 -25.26
N ARG A 225 45.92 -7.56 -24.36
CA ARG A 225 47.38 -7.63 -24.48
C ARG A 225 47.94 -8.46 -23.34
N LEU A 226 48.27 -9.72 -23.64
CA LEU A 226 49.09 -10.55 -22.77
C LEU A 226 50.52 -9.98 -22.75
N ALA A 227 51.12 -9.92 -21.56
CA ALA A 227 52.52 -9.55 -21.38
C ALA A 227 53.46 -10.70 -21.79
#